data_AF-A0A6N6MZY5-F1
#
_entry.id   AF-A0A6N6MZY5-F1
#
_cell.length_a   1.000
_cell.length_b   1.000
_cell.length_c   1.000
_cell.angle_alpha   90.00
_cell.angle_beta   90.00
_cell.angle_gamma   90.00
#
_symmetry.space_group_name_H-M   'P 1'
#
loop_
_entity.id
_entity.type
_entity.pdbx_description
1 polymer ?
#
loop_
_entity_poly.entity_id
_entity_poly.type
_entity_poly.pdbx_seq_one_letter_code
_entity_poly.pdbx_strand_id
1 'polypeptide(L)'
;MKKAFVRSYGCQMNAYDAARMADVLGQQGYAATDSVEEADVVVLNTCHIREKAAEKVYSELGRLRVLKGERRLAGLDTRIVVAGCVAQAEGAEMLARAPAVDVVVGPQSYHRLPQLLDASRAKRVVDTEFPIEDKFDHLPARRNKGVSAFLTVQEGCDKFCAFCVVPYTRGAEVSRSVAAVVAEAEKLAEAGVRELTLIGQNVNAYHGAGPAGVAATLPDLMRAVAGIPGLARIRYTTSHPNDMGDDLIAAHAEIPALMPYLHLPVQSGSDRVLGAMNRKHTGDQYRRLIERIRTARPDIALSSDFIVGFPGETDAEFEETMRLVAEIGFQSAFSFKYSPRPGTPAAERADAVPEGVKSERLAALQARLDAQRHAYQRAAAGRVAEVLVEKPGRRPGQVTGKTPHMLAVQFDAPASTIGSLVPVRIVEAGANSLFGEMLPQVAAA
;
A
#
# COMPACT_ATOMS: atom_id res chain seq x y z
N MET A 1 32.14 4.79 8.22
CA MET A 1 30.89 4.06 8.56
C MET A 1 30.27 3.59 7.26
N LYS A 2 29.80 2.34 7.16
CA LYS A 2 29.19 1.84 5.93
C LYS A 2 27.79 2.44 5.74
N LYS A 3 27.38 2.66 4.49
CA LYS A 3 26.10 3.29 4.14
C LYS A 3 25.23 2.35 3.31
N ALA A 4 23.92 2.36 3.57
CA ALA A 4 22.92 1.63 2.81
C ALA A 4 21.88 2.59 2.23
N PHE A 5 21.62 2.46 0.94
CA PHE A 5 20.58 3.15 0.21
C PHE A 5 19.47 2.16 -0.12
N VAL A 6 18.26 2.38 0.39
CA VAL A 6 17.10 1.52 0.13
C VAL A 6 16.04 2.33 -0.60
N ARG A 7 15.75 1.94 -1.84
CA ARG A 7 14.74 2.60 -2.67
C ARG A 7 13.58 1.66 -2.93
N SER A 8 12.38 2.11 -2.57
CA SER A 8 11.15 1.38 -2.82
C SER A 8 10.43 1.90 -4.05
N TYR A 9 9.98 0.98 -4.90
CA TYR A 9 9.09 1.23 -6.02
C TYR A 9 7.83 0.39 -5.84
N GLY A 10 6.67 1.04 -5.81
CA GLY A 10 5.39 0.33 -5.89
C GLY A 10 4.37 0.68 -4.82
N CYS A 11 3.88 -0.34 -4.13
CA CYS A 11 2.75 -0.26 -3.22
C CYS A 11 3.15 -0.01 -1.75
N GLN A 12 2.14 0.12 -0.90
CA GLN A 12 2.27 0.29 0.55
C GLN A 12 3.05 -0.88 1.20
N MET A 13 2.81 -2.11 0.74
CA MET A 13 3.56 -3.29 1.22
C MET A 13 5.05 -3.20 0.87
N ASN A 14 5.39 -2.77 -0.35
CA ASN A 14 6.78 -2.53 -0.73
C ASN A 14 7.43 -1.38 0.08
N ALA A 15 6.67 -0.36 0.47
CA ALA A 15 7.17 0.68 1.36
C ALA A 15 7.46 0.13 2.77
N TYR A 16 6.56 -0.71 3.29
CA TYR A 16 6.78 -1.45 4.54
C TYR A 16 8.03 -2.34 4.45
N ASP A 17 8.11 -3.23 3.46
CA ASP A 17 9.23 -4.15 3.25
C ASP A 17 10.57 -3.38 3.15
N ALA A 18 10.58 -2.24 2.45
CA ALA A 18 11.77 -1.40 2.33
C ALA A 18 12.20 -0.79 3.68
N ALA A 19 11.26 -0.32 4.50
CA ALA A 19 11.57 0.15 5.85
C ALA A 19 12.14 -0.99 6.71
N ARG A 20 11.58 -2.21 6.61
CA ARG A 20 12.10 -3.37 7.33
C ARG A 20 13.49 -3.79 6.87
N MET A 21 13.76 -3.75 5.56
CA MET A 21 15.11 -3.99 5.03
C MET A 21 16.12 -2.96 5.55
N ALA A 22 15.72 -1.69 5.66
CA ALA A 22 16.57 -0.66 6.24
C ALA A 22 16.85 -0.93 7.74
N ASP A 23 15.86 -1.39 8.51
CA ASP A 23 16.06 -1.78 9.91
C ASP A 23 17.06 -2.96 10.03
N VAL A 24 16.92 -3.98 9.18
CA VAL A 24 17.81 -5.15 9.13
C VAL A 24 19.25 -4.74 8.83
N LEU A 25 19.47 -3.88 7.83
CA LEU A 25 20.79 -3.35 7.51
C LEU A 25 21.33 -2.46 8.63
N GLY A 26 20.47 -1.70 9.30
CA GLY A 26 20.84 -0.88 10.45
C GLY A 26 21.43 -1.68 11.61
N GLN A 27 20.93 -2.88 11.88
CA GLN A 27 21.53 -3.79 12.87
C GLN A 27 22.91 -4.32 12.46
N GLN A 28 23.18 -4.39 11.16
CA GLN A 28 24.49 -4.77 10.63
C GLN A 28 25.48 -3.59 10.55
N GLY A 29 25.13 -2.45 11.16
CA GLY A 29 26.01 -1.27 11.24
C GLY A 29 25.98 -0.36 10.01
N TYR A 30 25.04 -0.54 9.08
CA TYR A 30 24.86 0.38 7.95
C TYR A 30 24.08 1.63 8.38
N ALA A 31 24.61 2.81 8.06
CA ALA A 31 23.87 4.07 8.16
C ALA A 31 22.93 4.20 6.95
N ALA A 32 21.69 4.65 7.16
CA ALA A 32 20.83 5.01 6.03
C ALA A 32 21.41 6.24 5.30
N THR A 33 21.36 6.23 3.97
CA THR A 33 21.68 7.39 3.13
C THR A 33 20.62 7.59 2.05
N ASP A 34 20.41 8.85 1.66
CA ASP A 34 19.55 9.23 0.53
C ASP A 34 20.36 9.44 -0.77
N SER A 35 21.70 9.36 -0.70
CA SER A 35 22.59 9.39 -1.87
C SER A 35 23.04 7.98 -2.23
N VAL A 36 22.71 7.56 -3.45
CA VAL A 36 23.10 6.26 -3.99
C VAL A 36 24.61 6.19 -4.24
N GLU A 37 25.22 7.33 -4.55
CA GLU A 37 26.64 7.50 -4.86
C GLU A 37 27.52 7.19 -3.66
N GLU A 38 27.01 7.34 -2.44
CA GLU A 38 27.73 7.09 -1.19
C GLU A 38 27.53 5.67 -0.64
N ALA A 39 26.68 4.85 -1.27
CA ALA A 39 26.21 3.61 -0.69
C ALA A 39 27.16 2.42 -0.92
N ASP A 40 27.42 1.67 0.15
CA ASP A 40 28.10 0.37 0.09
C ASP A 40 27.10 -0.76 -0.23
N VAL A 41 25.82 -0.57 0.13
CA VAL A 41 24.71 -1.45 -0.24
C VAL A 41 23.59 -0.63 -0.85
N VAL A 42 23.18 -0.99 -2.06
CA VAL A 42 22.04 -0.41 -2.78
C VAL A 42 20.96 -1.47 -2.87
N VAL A 43 19.81 -1.23 -2.25
CA VAL A 43 18.63 -2.11 -2.33
C VAL A 43 17.57 -1.44 -3.19
N LEU A 44 17.22 -2.08 -4.31
CA LEU A 44 16.05 -1.74 -5.11
C LEU A 44 14.92 -2.68 -4.72
N ASN A 45 13.95 -2.20 -3.93
CA ASN A 45 12.75 -2.96 -3.61
C ASN A 45 11.64 -2.68 -4.62
N THR A 46 11.16 -3.72 -5.30
CA THR A 46 10.44 -3.59 -6.56
C THR A 46 9.09 -4.28 -6.50
N CYS A 47 8.09 -3.69 -7.15
CA CYS A 47 6.74 -4.21 -7.15
C CYS A 47 6.33 -4.61 -8.57
N HIS A 48 5.64 -5.75 -8.72
CA HIS A 48 5.29 -6.30 -10.03
C HIS A 48 3.95 -5.76 -10.57
N ILE A 49 3.18 -5.03 -9.74
CA ILE A 49 1.81 -4.64 -10.08
C ILE A 49 1.73 -3.39 -10.95
N ARG A 50 2.75 -2.53 -10.97
CA ARG A 50 2.75 -1.28 -11.75
C ARG A 50 3.24 -1.50 -13.17
N GLU A 51 2.65 -0.79 -14.13
CA GLU A 51 3.10 -0.81 -15.53
C GLU A 51 4.58 -0.43 -15.63
N LYS A 52 5.33 -1.18 -16.45
CA LYS A 52 6.77 -0.99 -16.69
C LYS A 52 7.64 -1.06 -15.44
N ALA A 53 7.20 -1.73 -14.38
CA ALA A 53 8.00 -1.84 -13.16
C ALA A 53 9.32 -2.60 -13.40
N ALA A 54 9.28 -3.72 -14.13
CA ALA A 54 10.48 -4.46 -14.51
C ALA A 54 11.42 -3.61 -15.38
N GLU A 55 10.92 -2.95 -16.43
CA GLU A 55 11.71 -2.07 -17.30
C GLU A 55 12.41 -0.95 -16.53
N LYS A 56 11.71 -0.31 -15.58
CA LYS A 56 12.29 0.72 -14.71
C LYS A 56 13.43 0.18 -13.87
N VAL A 57 13.29 -1.03 -13.32
CA VAL A 57 14.35 -1.68 -12.54
C VAL A 57 15.57 -1.94 -13.42
N TYR A 58 15.38 -2.49 -14.63
CA TYR A 58 16.48 -2.71 -15.56
C TYR A 58 17.19 -1.41 -15.98
N SER A 59 16.44 -0.34 -16.22
CA SER A 59 17.02 0.97 -16.50
C SER A 59 17.87 1.48 -15.33
N GLU A 60 17.39 1.34 -14.10
CA GLU A 60 18.15 1.75 -12.90
C GLU A 60 19.38 0.86 -12.68
N LEU A 61 19.27 -0.45 -12.89
CA LEU A 61 20.40 -1.38 -12.82
C LEU A 61 21.49 -1.04 -13.85
N GLY A 62 21.11 -0.56 -15.04
CA GLY A 62 22.05 -0.05 -16.03
C GLY A 62 22.89 1.13 -15.51
N ARG A 63 22.26 2.07 -14.79
CA ARG A 63 22.94 3.21 -14.16
C ARG A 63 23.83 2.76 -12.99
N LEU A 64 23.30 1.88 -12.14
CA LEU A 64 24.05 1.34 -11.01
C LEU A 64 25.26 0.51 -11.43
N ARG A 65 25.22 -0.15 -12.58
CA ARG A 65 26.39 -0.86 -13.14
C ARG A 65 27.54 0.11 -13.40
N VAL A 66 27.26 1.28 -13.98
CA VAL A 66 28.26 2.32 -14.24
C VAL A 66 28.83 2.83 -12.92
N LEU A 67 27.97 3.24 -12.00
CA LEU A 67 28.36 3.72 -10.67
C LEU A 67 29.20 2.70 -9.89
N LYS A 68 28.80 1.42 -9.90
CA LYS A 68 29.55 0.33 -9.25
C LYS A 68 30.93 0.13 -9.87
N GLY A 69 31.07 0.34 -11.18
CA GLY A 69 32.36 0.34 -11.88
C GLY A 69 33.26 1.50 -11.46
N GLU A 70 32.73 2.72 -11.44
CA GLU A 70 33.44 3.94 -11.01
C GLU A 70 33.91 3.84 -9.56
N ARG A 71 33.02 3.40 -8.65
CA ARG A 71 33.36 3.18 -7.24
C ARG A 71 34.44 2.11 -7.07
N ARG A 72 34.40 1.04 -7.86
CA ARG A 72 35.44 0.00 -7.84
C ARG A 72 36.81 0.55 -8.25
N LEU A 73 36.87 1.41 -9.27
CA LEU A 73 38.12 2.08 -9.67
C LEU A 73 38.69 2.97 -8.56
N ALA A 74 37.82 3.51 -7.70
CA ALA A 74 38.19 4.26 -6.50
C ALA A 74 38.48 3.38 -5.27
N GLY A 75 38.54 2.05 -5.42
CA GLY A 75 38.82 1.11 -4.32
C GLY A 75 37.63 0.85 -3.37
N LEU A 76 36.42 1.24 -3.77
CA LEU A 76 35.20 1.05 -2.99
C LEU A 76 34.40 -0.16 -3.51
N ASP A 77 33.93 -1.03 -2.60
CA ASP A 77 33.03 -2.14 -2.94
C ASP A 77 31.57 -1.71 -2.74
N THR A 78 30.72 -1.97 -3.75
CA THR A 78 29.29 -1.68 -3.70
C THR A 78 28.50 -2.92 -4.08
N ARG A 79 27.56 -3.29 -3.20
CA ARG A 79 26.63 -4.39 -3.42
C ARG A 79 25.27 -3.89 -3.89
N ILE A 80 24.72 -4.54 -4.89
CA ILE A 80 23.41 -4.24 -5.47
C ILE A 80 22.47 -5.41 -5.18
N VAL A 81 21.39 -5.11 -4.47
CA VAL A 81 20.33 -6.03 -4.12
C VAL A 81 19.06 -5.64 -4.86
N VAL A 82 18.41 -6.62 -5.50
CA VAL A 82 17.07 -6.46 -6.05
C VAL A 82 16.11 -7.29 -5.19
N ALA A 83 15.12 -6.62 -4.62
CA ALA A 83 14.15 -7.22 -3.70
C ALA A 83 12.70 -7.06 -4.20
N GLY A 84 11.78 -7.82 -3.60
CA GLY A 84 10.34 -7.65 -3.78
C GLY A 84 9.73 -8.51 -4.89
N CYS A 85 8.53 -8.16 -5.35
CA CYS A 85 7.76 -9.04 -6.24
C CYS A 85 8.37 -9.24 -7.64
N VAL A 86 9.12 -8.26 -8.18
CA VAL A 86 9.83 -8.47 -9.46
C VAL A 86 11.02 -9.40 -9.26
N ALA A 87 11.77 -9.23 -8.16
CA ALA A 87 12.82 -10.17 -7.77
C ALA A 87 12.29 -11.60 -7.65
N GLN A 88 11.13 -11.76 -7.01
CA GLN A 88 10.46 -13.06 -6.86
C GLN A 88 10.04 -13.68 -8.21
N ALA A 89 9.50 -12.86 -9.12
CA ALA A 89 9.02 -13.35 -10.41
C ALA A 89 10.15 -13.71 -11.38
N GLU A 90 11.23 -12.91 -11.38
CA GLU A 90 12.34 -13.10 -12.33
C GLU A 90 13.45 -14.02 -11.79
N GLY A 91 13.66 -14.06 -10.47
CA GLY A 91 14.61 -14.96 -9.81
C GLY A 91 15.99 -14.96 -10.46
N ALA A 92 16.43 -16.14 -10.93
CA ALA A 92 17.73 -16.34 -11.57
C ALA A 92 17.89 -15.59 -12.91
N GLU A 93 16.80 -15.35 -13.64
CA GLU A 93 16.85 -14.65 -14.93
C GLU A 93 17.31 -13.20 -14.76
N MET A 94 16.98 -12.57 -13.63
CA MET A 94 17.47 -11.23 -13.27
C MET A 94 19.01 -11.20 -13.21
N LEU A 95 19.64 -12.24 -12.64
CA LEU A 95 21.11 -12.33 -12.58
C LEU A 95 21.73 -12.56 -13.95
N ALA A 96 21.04 -13.28 -14.84
CA ALA A 96 21.50 -13.49 -16.22
C ALA A 96 21.45 -12.17 -17.02
N ARG A 97 20.35 -11.42 -16.91
CA ARG A 97 20.11 -10.18 -17.66
C ARG A 97 20.81 -8.95 -17.09
N ALA A 98 21.03 -8.90 -15.77
CA ALA A 98 21.68 -7.79 -15.09
C ALA A 98 22.90 -8.25 -14.25
N PRO A 99 24.08 -8.44 -14.88
CA PRO A 99 25.27 -8.96 -14.19
C PRO A 99 25.81 -8.12 -13.03
N ALA A 100 25.38 -6.86 -12.92
CA ALA A 100 25.77 -5.97 -11.82
C ALA A 100 25.13 -6.35 -10.47
N VAL A 101 24.01 -7.08 -10.49
CA VAL A 101 23.25 -7.51 -9.30
C VAL A 101 24.02 -8.60 -8.55
N ASP A 102 24.16 -8.43 -7.24
CA ASP A 102 24.82 -9.40 -6.36
C ASP A 102 23.82 -10.32 -5.65
N VAL A 103 22.65 -9.79 -5.29
CA VAL A 103 21.60 -10.52 -4.55
C VAL A 103 20.23 -10.25 -5.16
N VAL A 104 19.46 -11.32 -5.39
CA VAL A 104 18.02 -11.27 -5.70
C VAL A 104 17.28 -11.92 -4.55
N VAL A 105 16.32 -11.22 -3.94
CA VAL A 105 15.59 -11.72 -2.77
C VAL A 105 14.09 -11.50 -2.86
N GLY A 106 13.32 -12.53 -2.55
CA GLY A 106 11.86 -12.49 -2.51
C GLY A 106 11.30 -11.65 -1.35
N PRO A 107 10.03 -11.24 -1.41
CA PRO A 107 9.38 -10.46 -0.34
C PRO A 107 9.22 -11.25 0.96
N GLN A 108 9.37 -12.58 0.95
CA GLN A 108 9.31 -13.42 2.15
C GLN A 108 10.67 -13.69 2.82
N SER A 109 11.79 -13.42 2.12
CA SER A 109 13.12 -13.81 2.59
C SER A 109 14.03 -12.63 2.96
N TYR A 110 13.56 -11.38 2.92
CA TYR A 110 14.43 -10.21 3.13
C TYR A 110 15.01 -10.09 4.57
N HIS A 111 14.49 -10.82 5.54
CA HIS A 111 15.11 -10.93 6.88
C HIS A 111 16.49 -11.59 6.81
N ARG A 112 16.76 -12.39 5.76
CA ARG A 112 18.04 -13.08 5.50
C ARG A 112 19.06 -12.22 4.77
N LEU A 113 18.76 -10.94 4.51
CA LEU A 113 19.67 -10.02 3.81
C LEU A 113 21.10 -10.02 4.36
N PRO A 114 21.36 -10.06 5.69
CA PRO A 114 22.72 -10.12 6.20
C PRO A 114 23.50 -11.33 5.69
N GLN A 115 22.90 -12.52 5.75
CA GLN A 115 23.49 -13.77 5.29
C GLN A 115 23.69 -13.76 3.77
N LEU A 116 22.69 -13.26 3.02
CA LEU A 116 22.74 -13.18 1.56
C LEU A 116 23.84 -12.21 1.10
N LEU A 117 24.00 -11.06 1.77
CA LEU A 117 25.06 -10.10 1.47
C LEU A 117 26.45 -10.67 1.75
N ASP A 118 26.61 -11.46 2.81
CA ASP A 118 27.89 -12.09 3.10
C ASP A 118 28.23 -13.18 2.06
N ALA A 119 27.28 -14.06 1.74
CA ALA A 119 27.41 -15.04 0.66
C ALA A 119 27.71 -14.38 -0.70
N SER A 120 27.15 -13.18 -0.93
CA SER A 120 27.35 -12.41 -2.16
C SER A 120 28.81 -12.02 -2.43
N ARG A 121 29.67 -12.06 -1.39
CA ARG A 121 31.12 -11.80 -1.51
C ARG A 121 31.81 -12.81 -2.40
N ALA A 122 31.38 -14.08 -2.36
CA ALA A 122 31.98 -15.17 -3.11
C ALA A 122 31.27 -15.42 -4.45
N LYS A 123 29.94 -15.32 -4.48
CA LYS A 123 29.12 -15.60 -5.68
C LYS A 123 27.83 -14.80 -5.65
N ARG A 124 27.22 -14.55 -6.80
CA ARG A 124 25.87 -13.95 -6.86
C ARG A 124 24.83 -14.91 -6.27
N VAL A 125 23.82 -14.39 -5.59
CA VAL A 125 22.85 -15.17 -4.79
C VAL A 125 21.41 -14.88 -5.21
N VAL A 126 20.57 -15.91 -5.22
CA VAL A 126 19.11 -15.82 -5.40
C VAL A 126 18.46 -16.53 -4.22
N ASP A 127 17.54 -15.85 -3.53
CA ASP A 127 16.67 -16.43 -2.49
C ASP A 127 15.23 -15.99 -2.75
N THR A 128 14.51 -16.80 -3.51
CA THR A 128 13.11 -16.59 -3.90
C THR A 128 12.25 -17.79 -3.51
N GLU A 129 12.70 -18.60 -2.56
CA GLU A 129 11.86 -19.67 -2.00
C GLU A 129 10.89 -19.08 -0.97
N PHE A 130 9.75 -19.75 -0.77
CA PHE A 130 8.81 -19.38 0.29
C PHE A 130 9.16 -20.19 1.55
N PRO A 131 9.84 -19.58 2.55
CA PRO A 131 10.20 -20.31 3.76
C PRO A 131 8.95 -20.67 4.58
N ILE A 132 9.05 -21.76 5.34
CA ILE A 132 8.03 -22.16 6.33
C ILE A 132 8.13 -21.28 7.57
N GLU A 133 9.34 -20.84 7.92
CA GLU A 133 9.61 -19.94 9.04
C GLU A 133 9.01 -18.55 8.78
N ASP A 134 8.36 -18.00 9.81
CA ASP A 134 7.83 -16.65 9.74
C ASP A 134 8.96 -15.62 9.87
N LYS A 135 9.17 -14.82 8.82
CA LYS A 135 10.16 -13.74 8.84
C LYS A 135 9.95 -12.76 9.99
N PHE A 136 8.71 -12.55 10.45
CA PHE A 136 8.39 -11.55 11.48
C PHE A 136 9.07 -11.86 12.81
N ASP A 137 9.36 -13.13 13.10
CA ASP A 137 10.06 -13.56 14.30
C ASP A 137 11.55 -13.19 14.29
N HIS A 138 12.11 -12.91 13.11
CA HIS A 138 13.53 -12.59 12.91
C HIS A 138 13.78 -11.10 12.64
N LEU A 139 12.72 -10.30 12.48
CA LEU A 139 12.90 -8.90 12.13
C LEU A 139 13.22 -8.02 13.35
N PRO A 140 14.10 -7.03 13.18
CA PRO A 140 14.49 -6.10 14.24
C PRO A 140 13.33 -5.23 14.73
N ALA A 141 13.48 -4.61 15.91
CA ALA A 141 12.58 -3.54 16.34
C ALA A 141 12.54 -2.39 15.30
N ARG A 142 11.35 -1.85 15.06
CA ARG A 142 11.16 -0.81 14.04
C ARG A 142 11.73 0.52 14.47
N ARG A 143 12.37 1.23 13.53
CA ARG A 143 12.68 2.64 13.66
C ARG A 143 11.64 3.44 12.88
N ASN A 144 10.69 4.05 13.58
CA ASN A 144 9.72 4.93 12.93
C ASN A 144 10.04 6.41 13.22
N LYS A 145 9.83 7.27 12.22
CA LYS A 145 10.09 8.72 12.30
C LYS A 145 8.84 9.57 12.07
N GLY A 146 7.66 8.98 11.90
CA GLY A 146 6.43 9.68 11.53
C GLY A 146 5.27 9.39 12.46
N VAL A 147 4.23 10.21 12.38
CA VAL A 147 3.02 10.08 13.23
C VAL A 147 2.04 9.02 12.70
N SER A 148 2.31 8.47 11.52
CA SER A 148 1.50 7.43 10.87
C SER A 148 2.41 6.29 10.42
N ALA A 149 1.94 5.05 10.53
CA ALA A 149 2.70 3.88 10.11
C ALA A 149 1.82 2.82 9.43
N PHE A 150 2.40 2.13 8.44
CA PHE A 150 1.84 0.88 7.93
C PHE A 150 2.24 -0.26 8.86
N LEU A 151 1.30 -1.15 9.16
CA LEU A 151 1.53 -2.37 9.93
C LEU A 151 0.95 -3.55 9.15
N THR A 152 1.82 -4.46 8.72
CA THR A 152 1.36 -5.67 8.01
C THR A 152 0.70 -6.63 8.99
N VAL A 153 -0.48 -7.13 8.66
CA VAL A 153 -1.24 -8.08 9.48
C VAL A 153 -1.40 -9.43 8.79
N GLN A 154 -1.17 -9.46 7.48
CA GLN A 154 -1.39 -10.62 6.64
C GLN A 154 -0.51 -10.52 5.40
N GLU A 155 -0.06 -11.66 4.88
CA GLU A 155 0.66 -11.75 3.62
C GLU A 155 0.05 -12.82 2.72
N GLY A 156 0.33 -12.72 1.41
CA GLY A 156 -0.22 -13.63 0.42
C GLY A 156 -1.73 -13.42 0.18
N CYS A 157 -2.26 -14.13 -0.81
CA CYS A 157 -3.65 -13.96 -1.22
C CYS A 157 -4.16 -15.19 -1.97
N ASP A 158 -5.30 -15.73 -1.52
CA ASP A 158 -5.89 -16.95 -2.11
C ASP A 158 -7.05 -16.67 -3.06
N LYS A 159 -7.19 -15.42 -3.54
CA LYS A 159 -8.28 -15.05 -4.46
C LYS A 159 -8.04 -15.48 -5.90
N PHE A 160 -6.78 -15.64 -6.32
CA PHE A 160 -6.40 -16.01 -7.68
C PHE A 160 -7.16 -15.24 -8.78
N CYS A 161 -7.28 -13.91 -8.60
CA CYS A 161 -7.84 -13.04 -9.65
C CYS A 161 -7.02 -13.22 -10.93
N ALA A 162 -7.68 -13.36 -12.08
CA ALA A 162 -7.03 -13.77 -13.33
C ALA A 162 -5.92 -12.83 -13.82
N PHE A 163 -5.89 -11.58 -13.35
CA PHE A 163 -4.89 -10.56 -13.67
C PHE A 163 -3.79 -10.40 -12.62
N CYS A 164 -3.90 -11.05 -11.46
CA CYS A 164 -3.10 -10.76 -10.28
C CYS A 164 -1.93 -11.73 -10.12
N VAL A 165 -0.72 -11.20 -9.99
CA VAL A 165 0.52 -11.97 -9.77
C VAL A 165 0.79 -12.30 -8.29
N VAL A 166 0.00 -11.73 -7.38
CA VAL A 166 0.26 -11.82 -5.94
C VAL A 166 0.36 -13.27 -5.43
N PRO A 167 -0.56 -14.20 -5.78
CA PRO A 167 -0.48 -15.58 -5.28
C PRO A 167 0.87 -16.23 -5.61
N TYR A 168 1.43 -15.91 -6.78
CA TYR A 168 2.70 -16.48 -7.27
C TYR A 168 3.94 -15.75 -6.71
N THR A 169 3.79 -14.50 -6.27
CA THR A 169 4.92 -13.65 -5.85
C THR A 169 4.97 -13.34 -4.35
N ARG A 170 3.92 -13.69 -3.61
CA ARG A 170 3.87 -13.53 -2.14
C ARG A 170 3.39 -14.77 -1.40
N GLY A 171 3.00 -15.81 -2.12
CA GLY A 171 2.58 -17.09 -1.55
C GLY A 171 1.12 -17.13 -1.12
N ALA A 172 0.78 -18.20 -0.40
CA ALA A 172 -0.54 -18.44 0.17
C ALA A 172 -0.88 -17.40 1.24
N GLU A 173 -2.18 -17.21 1.46
CA GLU A 173 -2.68 -16.31 2.49
C GLU A 173 -2.30 -16.77 3.90
N VAL A 174 -1.60 -15.93 4.66
CA VAL A 174 -1.20 -16.20 6.05
C VAL A 174 -1.41 -14.95 6.89
N SER A 175 -2.14 -15.10 8.00
CA SER A 175 -2.39 -14.03 8.97
C SER A 175 -1.43 -14.12 10.15
N ARG A 176 -0.89 -12.98 10.57
CA ARG A 176 -0.11 -12.88 11.81
C ARG A 176 -1.02 -13.10 13.02
N SER A 177 -0.47 -13.55 14.15
CA SER A 177 -1.25 -13.64 15.39
C SER A 177 -1.62 -12.26 15.92
N VAL A 178 -2.75 -12.17 16.64
CA VAL A 178 -3.21 -10.91 17.25
C VAL A 178 -2.13 -10.38 18.20
N ALA A 179 -1.53 -11.26 19.01
CA ALA A 179 -0.48 -10.89 19.97
C ALA A 179 0.75 -10.26 19.28
N ALA A 180 1.21 -10.84 18.16
CA ALA A 180 2.35 -10.31 17.42
C ALA A 180 2.06 -8.94 16.80
N VAL A 181 0.86 -8.76 16.24
CA VAL A 181 0.45 -7.48 15.65
C VAL A 181 0.28 -6.40 16.73
N VAL A 182 -0.38 -6.72 17.85
CA VAL A 182 -0.56 -5.78 18.97
C VAL A 182 0.78 -5.37 19.57
N ALA A 183 1.70 -6.30 19.80
CA ALA A 183 3.02 -5.98 20.33
C ALA A 183 3.85 -5.06 19.39
N GLU A 184 3.70 -5.19 18.07
CA GLU A 184 4.31 -4.25 17.12
C GLU A 184 3.59 -2.89 17.11
N ALA A 185 2.27 -2.89 17.23
CA ALA A 185 1.46 -1.67 17.32
C ALA A 185 1.77 -0.84 18.57
N GLU A 186 1.96 -1.48 19.73
CA GLU A 186 2.34 -0.84 20.99
C GLU A 186 3.70 -0.13 20.86
N LYS A 187 4.72 -0.82 20.32
CA LYS A 187 6.04 -0.21 20.07
C LYS A 187 5.98 0.98 19.12
N LEU A 188 5.09 0.91 18.11
CA LEU A 188 4.86 2.04 17.21
C LEU A 188 4.21 3.22 17.94
N ALA A 189 3.22 2.95 18.79
CA ALA A 189 2.56 3.97 19.60
C ALA A 189 3.53 4.63 20.60
N GLU A 190 4.38 3.85 21.28
CA GLU A 190 5.46 4.34 22.15
C GLU A 190 6.45 5.24 21.39
N ALA A 191 6.69 4.94 20.11
CA ALA A 191 7.51 5.76 19.22
C ALA A 191 6.79 7.01 18.66
N GLY A 192 5.60 7.34 19.15
CA GLY A 192 4.84 8.54 18.77
C GLY A 192 3.91 8.37 17.57
N VAL A 193 3.66 7.14 17.10
CA VAL A 193 2.62 6.90 16.09
C VAL A 193 1.25 7.17 16.67
N ARG A 194 0.41 7.88 15.92
CA ARG A 194 -0.97 8.21 16.24
C ARG A 194 -1.96 7.52 15.32
N GLU A 195 -1.56 7.17 14.09
CA GLU A 195 -2.39 6.48 13.11
C GLU A 195 -1.72 5.22 12.57
N LEU A 196 -2.41 4.08 12.67
CA LEU A 196 -1.99 2.83 12.05
C LEU A 196 -2.86 2.51 10.84
N THR A 197 -2.21 2.18 9.73
CA THR A 197 -2.88 1.55 8.58
C THR A 197 -2.49 0.09 8.53
N LEU A 198 -3.44 -0.79 8.86
CA LEU A 198 -3.30 -2.24 8.73
C LEU A 198 -3.27 -2.60 7.25
N ILE A 199 -2.25 -3.34 6.83
CA ILE A 199 -2.06 -3.72 5.43
C ILE A 199 -1.93 -5.23 5.27
N GLY A 200 -2.35 -5.70 4.10
CA GLY A 200 -2.15 -7.07 3.64
C GLY A 200 -2.15 -7.09 2.11
N GLN A 201 -2.38 -8.25 1.52
CA GLN A 201 -2.81 -8.34 0.11
C GLN A 201 -4.33 -8.46 0.00
N ASN A 202 -4.97 -9.06 1.00
CA ASN A 202 -6.42 -9.11 1.17
C ASN A 202 -6.78 -8.95 2.66
N VAL A 203 -6.58 -7.75 3.19
CA VAL A 203 -6.55 -7.48 4.65
C VAL A 203 -7.82 -7.89 5.39
N ASN A 204 -8.98 -7.84 4.73
CA ASN A 204 -10.26 -8.19 5.35
C ASN A 204 -10.58 -9.69 5.32
N ALA A 205 -9.67 -10.53 4.81
CA ALA A 205 -9.69 -11.98 5.06
C ALA A 205 -8.84 -12.40 6.26
N TYR A 206 -8.37 -11.45 7.08
CA TYR A 206 -7.55 -11.75 8.26
C TYR A 206 -8.25 -12.75 9.18
N HIS A 207 -7.49 -13.80 9.52
CA HIS A 207 -7.90 -14.93 10.35
C HIS A 207 -6.74 -15.35 11.27
N GLY A 208 -6.20 -14.40 12.02
CA GLY A 208 -5.04 -14.64 12.89
C GLY A 208 -5.39 -15.39 14.17
N ALA A 209 -4.40 -16.08 14.77
CA ALA A 209 -4.56 -16.68 16.08
C ALA A 209 -4.80 -15.59 17.16
N GLY A 210 -5.97 -15.64 17.80
CA GLY A 210 -6.36 -14.78 18.91
C GLY A 210 -6.02 -15.39 20.28
N PRO A 211 -6.52 -14.76 21.36
CA PRO A 211 -6.33 -15.27 22.72
C PRO A 211 -6.80 -16.72 22.86
N ALA A 212 -6.04 -17.53 23.60
CA ALA A 212 -6.30 -18.96 23.80
C ALA A 212 -6.40 -19.81 22.50
N GLY A 213 -5.85 -19.32 21.38
CA GLY A 213 -5.83 -20.03 20.10
C GLY A 213 -7.13 -19.94 19.30
N VAL A 214 -8.11 -19.16 19.75
CA VAL A 214 -9.35 -18.92 18.99
C VAL A 214 -9.05 -17.98 17.82
N ALA A 215 -9.48 -18.35 16.61
CA ALA A 215 -9.29 -17.51 15.43
C ALA A 215 -9.98 -16.14 15.62
N ALA A 216 -9.25 -15.07 15.32
CA ALA A 216 -9.71 -13.70 15.42
C ALA A 216 -9.88 -13.09 14.02
N THR A 217 -10.93 -12.30 13.86
CA THR A 217 -11.25 -11.59 12.62
C THR A 217 -10.53 -10.24 12.54
N LEU A 218 -10.58 -9.55 11.39
CA LEU A 218 -10.04 -8.20 11.27
C LEU A 218 -10.69 -7.23 12.28
N PRO A 219 -12.03 -7.22 12.48
CA PRO A 219 -12.67 -6.46 13.55
C PRO A 219 -12.09 -6.70 14.94
N ASP A 220 -11.84 -7.96 15.32
CA ASP A 220 -11.27 -8.29 16.63
C ASP A 220 -9.87 -7.71 16.81
N LEU A 221 -9.05 -7.82 15.76
CA LEU A 221 -7.73 -7.20 15.75
C LEU A 221 -7.83 -5.67 15.86
N MET A 222 -8.75 -5.03 15.13
CA MET A 222 -8.94 -3.57 15.20
C MET A 222 -9.40 -3.12 16.59
N ARG A 223 -10.26 -3.90 17.27
CA ARG A 223 -10.66 -3.62 18.66
C ARG A 223 -9.47 -3.70 19.61
N ALA A 224 -8.61 -4.73 19.45
CA ALA A 224 -7.40 -4.85 20.25
C ALA A 224 -6.43 -3.67 20.02
N VAL A 225 -6.19 -3.31 18.76
CA VAL A 225 -5.33 -2.17 18.40
C VAL A 225 -5.91 -0.83 18.87
N ALA A 226 -7.24 -0.66 18.85
CA ALA A 226 -7.92 0.55 19.31
C ALA A 226 -7.76 0.78 20.83
N GLY A 227 -7.50 -0.29 21.60
CA GLY A 227 -7.24 -0.21 23.03
C GLY A 227 -5.84 0.30 23.40
N ILE A 228 -4.93 0.43 22.43
CA ILE A 228 -3.53 0.84 22.70
C ILE A 228 -3.48 2.34 23.01
N PRO A 229 -2.97 2.74 24.19
CA PRO A 229 -2.83 4.14 24.55
C PRO A 229 -1.97 4.92 23.54
N GLY A 230 -2.42 6.12 23.18
CA GLY A 230 -1.71 7.00 22.23
C GLY A 230 -2.14 6.83 20.77
N LEU A 231 -2.63 5.64 20.36
CA LEU A 231 -3.22 5.48 19.03
C LEU A 231 -4.59 6.17 18.97
N ALA A 232 -4.76 7.02 17.97
CA ALA A 232 -5.99 7.77 17.76
C ALA A 232 -6.79 7.29 16.55
N ARG A 233 -6.10 6.72 15.54
CA ARG A 233 -6.72 6.33 14.27
C ARG A 233 -6.24 4.99 13.79
N ILE A 234 -7.18 4.21 13.27
CA ILE A 234 -6.98 2.93 12.60
C ILE A 234 -7.56 3.04 11.20
N ARG A 235 -6.83 2.51 10.24
CA ARG A 235 -7.26 2.31 8.86
C ARG A 235 -6.90 0.91 8.43
N TYR A 236 -7.50 0.47 7.35
CA TYR A 236 -7.04 -0.68 6.60
C TYR A 236 -7.17 -0.43 5.11
N THR A 237 -6.39 -1.14 4.31
CA THR A 237 -6.47 -1.08 2.84
C THR A 237 -6.10 -2.41 2.24
N THR A 238 -6.41 -2.62 0.96
CA THR A 238 -6.34 -3.90 0.22
C THR A 238 -7.45 -4.86 0.59
N SER A 239 -8.69 -4.44 0.42
CA SER A 239 -9.87 -5.25 0.76
C SER A 239 -10.51 -5.90 -0.46
N HIS A 240 -11.16 -7.04 -0.26
CA HIS A 240 -11.97 -7.71 -1.27
C HIS A 240 -13.46 -7.65 -0.91
N PRO A 241 -14.37 -7.32 -1.85
CA PRO A 241 -15.81 -7.23 -1.57
C PRO A 241 -16.42 -8.47 -0.90
N ASN A 242 -15.98 -9.65 -1.31
CA ASN A 242 -16.46 -10.92 -0.74
C ASN A 242 -16.12 -11.14 0.74
N ASP A 243 -15.07 -10.49 1.25
CA ASP A 243 -14.65 -10.66 2.65
C ASP A 243 -15.12 -9.47 3.50
N MET A 244 -16.11 -8.72 3.01
CA MET A 244 -16.76 -7.67 3.78
C MET A 244 -17.99 -8.23 4.50
N GLY A 245 -17.71 -8.95 5.59
CA GLY A 245 -18.72 -9.54 6.47
C GLY A 245 -19.48 -8.53 7.32
N ASP A 246 -20.57 -8.97 7.92
CA ASP A 246 -21.47 -8.16 8.75
C ASP A 246 -20.76 -7.59 9.99
N ASP A 247 -19.82 -8.35 10.54
CA ASP A 247 -18.95 -7.96 11.66
C ASP A 247 -18.02 -6.80 11.29
N LEU A 248 -17.45 -6.81 10.08
CA LEU A 248 -16.59 -5.72 9.60
C LEU A 248 -17.40 -4.47 9.20
N ILE A 249 -18.62 -4.66 8.70
CA ILE A 249 -19.57 -3.55 8.49
C ILE A 249 -19.95 -2.91 9.83
N ALA A 250 -20.29 -3.72 10.84
CA ALA A 250 -20.62 -3.26 12.18
C ALA A 250 -19.43 -2.54 12.85
N ALA A 251 -18.20 -3.03 12.65
CA ALA A 251 -17.00 -2.41 13.18
C ALA A 251 -16.83 -0.94 12.74
N HIS A 252 -17.25 -0.58 11.51
CA HIS A 252 -17.24 0.82 11.06
C HIS A 252 -18.19 1.72 11.87
N ALA A 253 -19.29 1.16 12.39
CA ALA A 253 -20.19 1.90 13.28
C ALA A 253 -19.67 1.94 14.73
N GLU A 254 -19.08 0.84 15.19
CA GLU A 254 -18.79 0.58 16.60
C GLU A 254 -17.42 1.07 17.09
N ILE A 255 -16.38 1.08 16.22
CA ILE A 255 -15.01 1.38 16.62
C ILE A 255 -14.70 2.86 16.30
N PRO A 256 -14.65 3.78 17.28
CA PRO A 256 -14.47 5.21 16.98
C PRO A 256 -13.11 5.53 16.34
N ALA A 257 -12.08 4.76 16.68
CA ALA A 257 -10.75 4.89 16.08
C ALA A 257 -10.71 4.44 14.61
N LEU A 258 -11.68 3.64 14.14
CA LEU A 258 -11.73 3.20 12.75
C LEU A 258 -12.25 4.33 11.87
N MET A 259 -11.38 4.85 11.02
CA MET A 259 -11.69 6.03 10.22
C MET A 259 -12.69 5.73 9.11
N PRO A 260 -13.62 6.67 8.81
CA PRO A 260 -14.70 6.51 7.83
C PRO A 260 -14.20 6.64 6.38
N TYR A 261 -13.19 5.86 6.03
CA TYR A 261 -12.63 5.75 4.69
C TYR A 261 -12.39 4.27 4.39
N LEU A 262 -13.03 3.79 3.32
CA LEU A 262 -12.95 2.40 2.90
C LEU A 262 -12.46 2.31 1.46
N HIS A 263 -11.32 1.67 1.28
CA HIS A 263 -10.83 1.28 -0.03
C HIS A 263 -11.28 -0.15 -0.35
N LEU A 264 -12.30 -0.25 -1.22
CA LEU A 264 -12.94 -1.51 -1.61
C LEU A 264 -12.94 -1.66 -3.15
N PRO A 265 -11.82 -2.15 -3.73
CA PRO A 265 -11.71 -2.42 -5.17
C PRO A 265 -12.83 -3.30 -5.72
N VAL A 266 -13.55 -2.81 -6.73
CA VAL A 266 -14.52 -3.59 -7.52
C VAL A 266 -13.90 -4.14 -8.80
N GLN A 267 -12.94 -3.41 -9.39
CA GLN A 267 -12.22 -3.67 -10.65
C GLN A 267 -13.00 -3.36 -11.93
N SER A 268 -14.27 -3.79 -12.03
CA SER A 268 -15.16 -3.51 -13.17
C SER A 268 -16.61 -3.42 -12.69
N GLY A 269 -17.49 -2.75 -13.43
CA GLY A 269 -18.93 -2.79 -13.18
C GLY A 269 -19.69 -3.84 -13.99
N SER A 270 -19.00 -4.57 -14.87
CA SER A 270 -19.62 -5.60 -15.70
C SER A 270 -19.49 -6.99 -15.09
N ASP A 271 -20.60 -7.71 -14.97
CA ASP A 271 -20.63 -9.05 -14.38
C ASP A 271 -19.84 -10.07 -15.20
N ARG A 272 -19.86 -9.97 -16.54
CA ARG A 272 -19.07 -10.87 -17.39
C ARG A 272 -17.57 -10.60 -17.24
N VAL A 273 -17.17 -9.32 -17.20
CA VAL A 273 -15.76 -8.93 -16.99
C VAL A 273 -15.30 -9.35 -15.59
N LEU A 274 -16.10 -9.10 -14.56
CA LEU A 274 -15.84 -9.57 -13.19
C LEU A 274 -15.68 -11.10 -13.13
N GLY A 275 -16.59 -11.85 -13.74
CA GLY A 275 -16.48 -13.31 -13.87
C GLY A 275 -15.18 -13.74 -14.56
N ALA A 276 -14.83 -13.09 -15.67
CA ALA A 276 -13.59 -13.37 -16.41
C ALA A 276 -12.32 -12.94 -15.64
N MET A 277 -12.41 -11.97 -14.74
CA MET A 277 -11.36 -11.61 -13.79
C MET A 277 -11.24 -12.60 -12.61
N ASN A 278 -12.11 -13.61 -12.53
CA ASN A 278 -12.31 -14.49 -11.38
C ASN A 278 -12.71 -13.71 -10.10
N ARG A 279 -13.51 -12.65 -10.28
CA ARG A 279 -14.12 -11.89 -9.19
C ARG A 279 -15.42 -12.59 -8.84
N LYS A 280 -15.46 -13.21 -7.66
CA LYS A 280 -16.60 -14.01 -7.18
C LYS A 280 -17.76 -13.12 -6.68
N HIS A 281 -18.04 -12.00 -7.35
CA HIS A 281 -19.17 -11.12 -7.09
C HIS A 281 -19.64 -10.40 -8.37
N THR A 282 -20.85 -9.87 -8.33
CA THR A 282 -21.46 -9.04 -9.38
C THR A 282 -21.51 -7.55 -8.99
N GLY A 283 -21.77 -6.69 -9.96
CA GLY A 283 -22.02 -5.26 -9.74
C GLY A 283 -23.20 -5.02 -8.79
N ASP A 284 -24.27 -5.82 -8.91
CA ASP A 284 -25.44 -5.74 -8.03
C ASP A 284 -25.15 -6.16 -6.59
N GLN A 285 -24.34 -7.20 -6.38
CA GLN A 285 -23.88 -7.58 -5.05
C GLN A 285 -23.02 -6.47 -4.44
N TYR A 286 -22.16 -5.82 -5.24
CA TYR A 286 -21.35 -4.70 -4.80
C TYR A 286 -22.23 -3.49 -4.39
N ARG A 287 -23.26 -3.14 -5.17
CA ARG A 287 -24.20 -2.07 -4.82
C ARG A 287 -24.87 -2.31 -3.47
N ARG A 288 -25.48 -3.49 -3.28
CA ARG A 288 -26.12 -3.86 -2.00
C ARG A 288 -25.14 -3.86 -0.84
N LEU A 289 -23.90 -4.27 -1.08
CA LEU A 289 -22.84 -4.19 -0.07
C LEU A 289 -22.55 -2.73 0.33
N ILE A 290 -22.41 -1.83 -0.65
CA ILE A 290 -22.20 -0.41 -0.39
C ILE A 290 -23.38 0.22 0.37
N GLU A 291 -24.62 -0.14 0.03
CA GLU A 291 -25.81 0.32 0.76
C GLU A 291 -25.74 -0.06 2.24
N ARG A 292 -25.45 -1.33 2.54
CA ARG A 292 -25.30 -1.82 3.93
C ARG A 292 -24.19 -1.09 4.69
N ILE A 293 -23.05 -0.86 4.03
CA ILE A 293 -21.93 -0.11 4.60
C ILE A 293 -22.36 1.33 4.92
N ARG A 294 -23.07 2.01 4.00
CA ARG A 294 -23.57 3.37 4.22
C ARG A 294 -24.65 3.44 5.30
N THR A 295 -25.46 2.40 5.46
CA THR A 295 -26.42 2.31 6.57
C THR A 295 -25.69 2.25 7.91
N ALA A 296 -24.62 1.46 8.02
CA ALA A 296 -23.83 1.35 9.26
C ALA A 296 -22.98 2.61 9.52
N ARG A 297 -22.40 3.21 8.47
CA ARG A 297 -21.55 4.41 8.55
C ARG A 297 -21.92 5.44 7.48
N PRO A 298 -22.90 6.33 7.73
CA PRO A 298 -23.44 7.24 6.72
C PRO A 298 -22.45 8.24 6.11
N ASP A 299 -21.40 8.62 6.83
CA ASP A 299 -20.36 9.55 6.39
C ASP A 299 -19.14 8.85 5.76
N ILE A 300 -19.23 7.55 5.44
CA ILE A 300 -18.10 6.80 4.88
C ILE A 300 -17.70 7.27 3.48
N ALA A 301 -16.42 7.59 3.30
CA ALA A 301 -15.82 7.85 2.00
C ALA A 301 -15.37 6.54 1.37
N LEU A 302 -15.71 6.35 0.09
CA LEU A 302 -15.36 5.16 -0.66
C LEU A 302 -14.21 5.44 -1.63
N SER A 303 -13.31 4.45 -1.72
CA SER A 303 -12.28 4.36 -2.71
C SER A 303 -12.30 3.00 -3.40
N SER A 304 -11.87 2.93 -4.65
CA SER A 304 -11.85 1.68 -5.42
C SER A 304 -10.72 1.65 -6.45
N ASP A 305 -10.51 0.47 -7.03
CA ASP A 305 -9.63 0.28 -8.18
C ASP A 305 -10.46 -0.15 -9.40
N PHE A 306 -10.07 0.33 -10.57
CA PHE A 306 -10.67 -0.01 -11.86
C PHE A 306 -9.60 -0.42 -12.87
N ILE A 307 -9.89 -1.47 -13.63
CA ILE A 307 -9.05 -1.94 -14.73
C ILE A 307 -9.88 -1.88 -16.01
N VAL A 308 -9.51 -0.97 -16.92
CA VAL A 308 -10.14 -0.86 -18.25
C VAL A 308 -9.38 -1.67 -19.28
N GLY A 309 -10.10 -2.18 -20.27
CA GLY A 309 -9.55 -2.94 -21.38
C GLY A 309 -9.04 -4.32 -20.98
N PHE A 310 -9.66 -4.94 -19.97
CA PHE A 310 -9.44 -6.35 -19.68
C PHE A 310 -9.69 -7.19 -20.95
N PRO A 311 -8.97 -8.30 -21.19
CA PRO A 311 -9.16 -9.08 -22.41
C PRO A 311 -10.64 -9.44 -22.62
N GLY A 312 -11.11 -9.21 -23.84
CA GLY A 312 -12.50 -9.40 -24.26
C GLY A 312 -13.50 -8.32 -23.83
N GLU A 313 -13.10 -7.26 -23.12
CA GLU A 313 -14.02 -6.19 -22.68
C GLU A 313 -14.58 -5.38 -23.87
N THR A 314 -15.90 -5.38 -23.99
CA THR A 314 -16.67 -4.66 -25.01
C THR A 314 -17.07 -3.25 -24.55
N ASP A 315 -17.57 -2.42 -25.47
CA ASP A 315 -17.99 -1.06 -25.15
C ASP A 315 -19.19 -1.04 -24.19
N ALA A 316 -20.15 -1.96 -24.34
CA ALA A 316 -21.31 -2.07 -23.46
C ALA A 316 -20.92 -2.35 -21.99
N GLU A 317 -19.87 -3.12 -21.78
CA GLU A 317 -19.36 -3.51 -20.46
C GLU A 317 -18.49 -2.44 -19.82
N PHE A 318 -17.77 -1.69 -20.65
CA PHE A 318 -17.16 -0.45 -20.20
C PHE A 318 -18.23 0.54 -19.72
N GLU A 319 -19.34 0.68 -20.45
CA GLU A 319 -20.46 1.51 -20.03
C GLU A 319 -21.14 1.00 -18.74
N GLU A 320 -21.21 -0.31 -18.50
CA GLU A 320 -21.63 -0.86 -17.19
C GLU A 320 -20.72 -0.38 -16.05
N THR A 321 -19.42 -0.34 -16.29
CA THR A 321 -18.43 0.21 -15.34
C THR A 321 -18.68 1.70 -15.10
N MET A 322 -18.90 2.49 -16.15
CA MET A 322 -19.20 3.91 -16.03
C MET A 322 -20.51 4.17 -15.26
N ARG A 323 -21.55 3.34 -15.46
CA ARG A 323 -22.80 3.41 -14.70
C ARG A 323 -22.58 3.13 -13.21
N LEU A 324 -21.87 2.06 -12.87
CA LEU A 324 -21.57 1.73 -11.47
C LEU A 324 -20.76 2.84 -10.78
N VAL A 325 -19.74 3.39 -11.46
CA VAL A 325 -18.98 4.54 -10.97
C VAL A 325 -19.90 5.73 -10.70
N ALA A 326 -20.79 6.02 -11.65
CA ALA A 326 -21.66 7.18 -11.57
C ALA A 326 -22.68 7.08 -10.41
N GLU A 327 -23.22 5.90 -10.19
CA GLU A 327 -24.22 5.59 -9.16
C GLU A 327 -23.62 5.59 -7.75
N ILE A 328 -22.47 4.94 -7.57
CA ILE A 328 -21.89 4.79 -6.23
C ILE A 328 -21.27 6.09 -5.74
N GLY A 329 -20.52 6.80 -6.59
CA GLY A 329 -19.82 8.01 -6.17
C GLY A 329 -18.60 7.71 -5.29
N PHE A 330 -17.41 7.70 -5.91
CA PHE A 330 -16.16 7.45 -5.20
C PHE A 330 -15.45 8.77 -4.87
N GLN A 331 -14.97 8.89 -3.63
CA GLN A 331 -14.18 10.06 -3.20
C GLN A 331 -12.81 10.06 -3.89
N SER A 332 -12.22 8.88 -4.02
CA SER A 332 -10.97 8.65 -4.74
C SER A 332 -11.05 7.30 -5.45
N ALA A 333 -10.25 7.11 -6.48
CA ALA A 333 -10.10 5.81 -7.09
C ALA A 333 -8.76 5.74 -7.81
N PHE A 334 -8.27 4.52 -7.99
CA PHE A 334 -7.18 4.24 -8.91
C PHE A 334 -7.75 3.59 -10.17
N SER A 335 -7.31 4.07 -11.32
CA SER A 335 -7.75 3.55 -12.62
C SER A 335 -6.54 3.21 -13.46
N PHE A 336 -6.56 2.03 -14.06
CA PHE A 336 -5.45 1.48 -14.81
C PHE A 336 -5.94 0.87 -16.12
N LYS A 337 -5.08 0.91 -17.14
CA LYS A 337 -5.23 0.02 -18.29
C LYS A 337 -4.83 -1.39 -17.88
N TYR A 338 -5.52 -2.39 -18.38
CA TYR A 338 -5.07 -3.77 -18.24
C TYR A 338 -3.68 -3.93 -18.86
N SER A 339 -2.74 -4.39 -18.02
CA SER A 339 -1.36 -4.69 -18.39
C SER A 339 -1.13 -6.19 -18.14
N PRO A 340 -0.80 -6.97 -19.19
CA PRO A 340 -0.57 -8.40 -19.04
C PRO A 340 0.61 -8.66 -18.12
N ARG A 341 0.47 -9.65 -17.26
CA ARG A 341 1.52 -10.10 -16.35
C ARG A 341 1.89 -11.55 -16.68
N PRO A 342 3.17 -11.83 -17.01
CA PRO A 342 3.61 -13.19 -17.25
C PRO A 342 3.17 -14.14 -16.12
N GLY A 343 2.68 -15.32 -16.49
CA GLY A 343 2.19 -16.34 -15.54
C GLY A 343 0.77 -16.12 -14.99
N THR A 344 0.06 -15.07 -15.42
CA THR A 344 -1.35 -14.87 -15.02
C THR A 344 -2.32 -15.40 -16.08
N PRO A 345 -3.46 -16.02 -15.71
CA PRO A 345 -4.43 -16.55 -16.67
C PRO A 345 -4.92 -15.53 -17.70
N ALA A 346 -5.08 -14.27 -17.30
CA ALA A 346 -5.52 -13.22 -18.22
C ALA A 346 -4.46 -12.86 -19.28
N ALA A 347 -3.17 -13.07 -19.00
CA ALA A 347 -2.10 -12.73 -19.94
C ALA A 347 -2.02 -13.72 -21.13
N GLU A 348 -2.60 -14.91 -20.99
CA GLU A 348 -2.63 -15.95 -22.03
C GLU A 348 -3.83 -15.81 -22.97
N ARG A 349 -4.74 -14.87 -22.68
CA ARG A 349 -5.93 -14.65 -23.49
C ARG A 349 -5.60 -13.94 -24.80
N ALA A 350 -6.14 -14.44 -25.91
CA ALA A 350 -5.90 -13.91 -27.25
C ALA A 350 -6.77 -12.68 -27.61
N ASP A 351 -7.84 -12.42 -26.86
CA ASP A 351 -8.82 -11.36 -27.11
C ASP A 351 -8.42 -10.01 -26.48
N ALA A 352 -7.15 -9.62 -26.61
CA ALA A 352 -6.65 -8.37 -26.05
C ALA A 352 -7.33 -7.14 -26.68
N VAL A 353 -7.77 -6.19 -25.83
CA VAL A 353 -8.33 -4.92 -26.29
C VAL A 353 -7.21 -4.03 -26.86
N PRO A 354 -7.41 -3.34 -28.01
CA PRO A 354 -6.41 -2.45 -28.59
C PRO A 354 -6.00 -1.29 -27.67
N GLU A 355 -4.73 -0.90 -27.70
CA GLU A 355 -4.17 0.11 -26.78
C GLU A 355 -4.81 1.49 -26.93
N GLY A 356 -5.24 1.87 -28.13
CA GLY A 356 -5.99 3.11 -28.38
C GLY A 356 -7.31 3.13 -27.61
N VAL A 357 -8.10 2.05 -27.73
CA VAL A 357 -9.38 1.87 -27.02
C VAL A 357 -9.16 1.89 -25.50
N LYS A 358 -8.12 1.21 -24.99
CA LYS A 358 -7.77 1.26 -23.56
C LYS A 358 -7.50 2.69 -23.08
N SER A 359 -6.80 3.48 -23.90
CA SER A 359 -6.44 4.86 -23.57
C SER A 359 -7.65 5.80 -23.58
N GLU A 360 -8.55 5.64 -24.54
CA GLU A 360 -9.83 6.37 -24.60
C GLU A 360 -10.72 6.04 -23.39
N ARG A 361 -10.91 4.75 -23.09
CA ARG A 361 -11.68 4.28 -21.92
C ARG A 361 -11.09 4.80 -20.61
N LEU A 362 -9.76 4.74 -20.45
CA LEU A 362 -9.09 5.25 -19.25
C LEU A 362 -9.34 6.75 -19.09
N ALA A 363 -9.21 7.53 -20.16
CA ALA A 363 -9.43 8.98 -20.12
C ALA A 363 -10.87 9.32 -19.74
N ALA A 364 -11.86 8.64 -20.32
CA ALA A 364 -13.27 8.82 -20.00
C ALA A 364 -13.58 8.48 -18.53
N LEU A 365 -13.06 7.35 -18.05
CA LEU A 365 -13.21 6.94 -16.65
C LEU A 365 -12.55 7.94 -15.68
N GLN A 366 -11.32 8.38 -15.98
CA GLN A 366 -10.60 9.36 -15.18
C GLN A 366 -11.35 10.68 -15.09
N ALA A 367 -11.89 11.18 -16.21
CA ALA A 367 -12.70 12.40 -16.21
C ALA A 367 -13.91 12.29 -15.26
N ARG A 368 -14.61 11.15 -15.25
CA ARG A 368 -15.74 10.91 -14.33
C ARG A 368 -15.29 10.85 -12.87
N LEU A 369 -14.22 10.12 -12.57
CA LEU A 369 -13.68 9.96 -11.22
C LEU A 369 -13.14 11.30 -10.67
N ASP A 370 -12.45 12.09 -11.51
CA ASP A 370 -11.95 13.41 -11.14
C ASP A 370 -13.09 14.38 -10.85
N ALA A 371 -14.18 14.35 -11.62
CA ALA A 371 -15.36 15.13 -11.33
C ALA A 371 -15.97 14.78 -9.95
N GLN A 372 -16.02 13.49 -9.58
CA GLN A 372 -16.50 13.05 -8.25
C GLN A 372 -15.56 13.49 -7.14
N ARG A 373 -14.25 13.27 -7.32
CA ARG A 373 -13.20 13.69 -6.38
C ARG A 373 -13.27 15.18 -6.09
N HIS A 374 -13.34 16.02 -7.13
CA HIS A 374 -13.43 17.46 -6.97
C HIS A 374 -14.77 17.90 -6.36
N ALA A 375 -15.88 17.23 -6.67
CA ALA A 375 -17.15 17.50 -6.01
C ALA A 375 -17.06 17.22 -4.50
N TYR A 376 -16.44 16.10 -4.10
CA TYR A 376 -16.22 15.76 -2.69
C TYR A 376 -15.33 16.80 -1.99
N GLN A 377 -14.23 17.21 -2.62
CA GLN A 377 -13.33 18.24 -2.07
C GLN A 377 -14.05 19.58 -1.90
N ARG A 378 -14.82 20.02 -2.91
CA ARG A 378 -15.60 21.26 -2.82
C ARG A 378 -16.65 21.19 -1.72
N ALA A 379 -17.31 20.04 -1.54
CA ALA A 379 -18.28 19.83 -0.47
C ALA A 379 -17.66 19.84 0.94
N ALA A 380 -16.33 19.67 1.05
CA ALA A 380 -15.61 19.81 2.30
C ALA A 380 -15.37 21.28 2.68
N ALA A 381 -15.37 22.22 1.71
CA ALA A 381 -15.19 23.63 1.99
C ALA A 381 -16.31 24.17 2.91
N GLY A 382 -15.93 25.00 3.89
CA GLY A 382 -16.80 25.50 4.95
C GLY A 382 -17.00 24.55 6.12
N ARG A 383 -16.64 23.26 6.01
CA ARG A 383 -16.77 22.29 7.11
C ARG A 383 -15.57 22.33 8.05
N VAL A 384 -15.80 21.96 9.29
CA VAL A 384 -14.72 21.69 10.27
C VAL A 384 -14.41 20.20 10.23
N ALA A 385 -13.13 19.86 10.11
CA ALA A 385 -12.64 18.51 10.19
C ALA A 385 -11.53 18.40 11.22
N GLU A 386 -11.47 17.28 11.94
CA GLU A 386 -10.34 16.96 12.81
C GLU A 386 -9.17 16.47 11.95
N VAL A 387 -8.04 17.18 11.99
CA VAL A 387 -6.87 16.89 11.16
C VAL A 387 -5.75 16.34 12.02
N LEU A 388 -5.21 15.17 11.66
CA LEU A 388 -3.95 14.68 12.20
C LEU A 388 -2.80 15.39 11.49
N VAL A 389 -2.04 16.21 12.23
CA VAL A 389 -0.91 16.95 11.67
C VAL A 389 0.28 16.01 11.48
N GLU A 390 0.74 15.82 10.24
CA GLU A 390 1.71 14.79 9.90
C GLU A 390 3.15 15.31 9.80
N LYS A 391 3.33 16.51 9.22
CA LYS A 391 4.65 17.03 8.88
C LYS A 391 4.63 18.53 8.56
N PRO A 392 5.80 19.19 8.48
CA PRO A 392 5.90 20.52 7.92
C PRO A 392 5.38 20.58 6.48
N GLY A 393 4.74 21.70 6.14
CA GLY A 393 4.31 22.04 4.80
C GLY A 393 5.45 22.51 3.92
N ARG A 394 5.13 22.96 2.70
CA ARG A 394 6.14 23.45 1.75
C ARG A 394 6.58 24.89 2.03
N ARG A 395 5.74 25.66 2.73
CA ARG A 395 5.99 27.06 3.08
C ARG A 395 6.41 27.18 4.55
N PRO A 396 7.25 28.18 4.91
CA PRO A 396 7.55 28.47 6.31
C PRO A 396 6.26 28.70 7.12
N GLY A 397 6.16 28.13 8.32
CA GLY A 397 4.98 28.24 9.19
C GLY A 397 3.78 27.36 8.80
N GLN A 398 3.84 26.68 7.66
CA GLN A 398 2.78 25.79 7.20
C GLN A 398 3.01 24.37 7.73
N VAL A 399 1.92 23.67 8.05
CA VAL A 399 1.89 22.23 8.31
C VAL A 399 0.96 21.52 7.32
N THR A 400 1.10 20.21 7.23
CA THR A 400 0.21 19.35 6.44
C THR A 400 -0.27 18.19 7.28
N GLY A 401 -1.55 17.87 7.15
CA GLY A 401 -2.18 16.74 7.82
C GLY A 401 -3.28 16.09 6.99
N LYS A 402 -3.96 15.12 7.58
CA LYS A 402 -5.10 14.43 6.94
C LYS A 402 -6.36 14.44 7.79
N THR A 403 -7.50 14.62 7.12
CA THR A 403 -8.83 14.43 7.70
C THR A 403 -9.12 12.93 7.95
N PRO A 404 -10.22 12.59 8.64
CA PRO A 404 -10.65 11.20 8.78
C PRO A 404 -10.88 10.51 7.42
N HIS A 405 -11.27 11.26 6.40
CA HIS A 405 -11.54 10.78 5.04
C HIS A 405 -10.33 10.81 4.09
N MET A 406 -9.10 10.85 4.62
CA MET A 406 -7.85 10.85 3.83
C MET A 406 -7.64 12.08 2.92
N LEU A 407 -8.36 13.18 3.16
CA LEU A 407 -8.09 14.42 2.44
C LEU A 407 -6.87 15.12 3.05
N ALA A 408 -5.88 15.42 2.22
CA ALA A 408 -4.73 16.22 2.63
C ALA A 408 -5.15 17.67 2.86
N VAL A 409 -4.79 18.24 4.01
CA VAL A 409 -5.10 19.62 4.38
C VAL A 409 -3.81 20.35 4.71
N GLN A 410 -3.65 21.54 4.14
CA GLN A 410 -2.54 22.45 4.41
C GLN A 410 -3.07 23.67 5.16
N PHE A 411 -2.40 24.07 6.23
CA PHE A 411 -2.79 25.22 7.05
C PHE A 411 -1.60 25.71 7.85
N ASP A 412 -1.66 26.93 8.36
CA ASP A 412 -0.60 27.51 9.16
C ASP A 412 -0.76 27.14 10.63
N ALA A 413 0.29 26.57 11.23
CA ALA A 413 0.33 26.20 12.63
C ALA A 413 1.79 25.99 13.08
N PRO A 414 2.10 26.12 14.39
CA PRO A 414 3.42 25.78 14.91
C PRO A 414 3.80 24.32 14.62
N ALA A 415 5.07 24.06 14.30
CA ALA A 415 5.55 22.70 14.06
C ALA A 415 5.39 21.76 15.27
N SER A 416 5.24 22.30 16.48
CA SER A 416 4.92 21.55 17.70
C SER A 416 3.54 20.88 17.66
N THR A 417 2.67 21.23 16.71
CA THR A 417 1.39 20.55 16.48
C THR A 417 1.53 19.21 15.76
N ILE A 418 2.69 18.89 15.18
CA ILE A 418 2.90 17.60 14.50
C ILE A 418 2.65 16.45 15.50
N GLY A 419 1.77 15.52 15.12
CA GLY A 419 1.33 14.42 15.97
C GLY A 419 0.12 14.72 16.84
N SER A 420 -0.46 15.92 16.75
CA SER A 420 -1.74 16.23 17.39
C SER A 420 -2.91 16.16 16.41
N LEU A 421 -4.10 15.98 16.98
CA LEU A 421 -5.38 16.12 16.30
C LEU A 421 -5.90 17.53 16.56
N VAL A 422 -6.10 18.30 15.50
CA VAL A 422 -6.55 19.71 15.60
C VAL A 422 -7.81 19.95 14.77
N PRO A 423 -8.77 20.74 15.29
CA PRO A 423 -9.93 21.13 14.50
C PRO A 423 -9.50 22.16 13.44
N VAL A 424 -9.75 21.88 12.18
CA VAL A 424 -9.44 22.76 11.05
C VAL A 424 -10.71 23.06 10.27
N ARG A 425 -11.03 24.34 10.11
CA ARG A 425 -12.06 24.77 9.16
C ARG A 425 -11.46 24.74 7.77
N ILE A 426 -12.05 23.97 6.87
CA ILE A 426 -11.65 23.94 5.47
C ILE A 426 -12.16 25.21 4.80
N VAL A 427 -11.27 25.99 4.21
CA VAL A 427 -11.58 27.25 3.54
C VAL A 427 -11.69 27.04 2.04
N GLU A 428 -10.77 26.28 1.46
CA GLU A 428 -10.65 26.14 0.01
C GLU A 428 -10.29 24.71 -0.40
N ALA A 429 -10.83 24.28 -1.54
CA ALA A 429 -10.43 23.05 -2.21
C ALA A 429 -9.49 23.37 -3.39
N GLY A 430 -8.22 22.98 -3.28
CA GLY A 430 -7.29 22.97 -4.39
C GLY A 430 -7.38 21.69 -5.23
N ALA A 431 -6.50 21.56 -6.23
CA ALA A 431 -6.53 20.42 -7.15
C ALA A 431 -6.30 19.05 -6.47
N ASN A 432 -5.39 18.99 -5.50
CA ASN A 432 -4.97 17.74 -4.84
C ASN A 432 -4.92 17.84 -3.30
N SER A 433 -5.27 19.00 -2.74
CA SER A 433 -5.26 19.24 -1.30
C SER A 433 -6.27 20.31 -0.96
N LEU A 434 -6.73 20.27 0.28
CA LEU A 434 -7.54 21.32 0.89
C LEU A 434 -6.64 22.34 1.59
N PHE A 435 -7.15 23.55 1.75
CA PHE A 435 -6.57 24.60 2.58
C PHE A 435 -7.53 24.93 3.70
N GLY A 436 -7.01 25.19 4.89
CA GLY A 436 -7.84 25.48 6.04
C GLY A 436 -7.18 26.38 7.06
N GLU A 437 -7.94 26.66 8.11
CA GLU A 437 -7.55 27.47 9.26
C GLU A 437 -7.75 26.65 10.53
N MET A 438 -6.70 26.54 11.35
CA MET A 438 -6.78 25.86 12.64
C MET A 438 -7.67 26.69 13.57
N LEU A 439 -8.68 26.05 14.16
CA LEU A 439 -9.53 26.69 15.15
C LEU A 439 -8.85 26.64 16.54
N PRO A 440 -9.10 27.64 17.41
CA PRO A 440 -8.64 27.59 18.79
C PRO A 440 -9.14 26.31 19.47
N GLN A 441 -8.27 25.59 20.18
CA GLN A 441 -8.72 24.53 21.07
C GLN A 441 -9.54 25.18 22.19
N VAL A 442 -10.86 24.96 22.17
CA VAL A 442 -11.67 25.24 23.34
C VAL A 442 -11.22 24.25 24.40
N ALA A 443 -10.60 24.73 25.48
CA ALA A 443 -10.28 23.89 26.61
C ALA A 443 -11.57 23.18 27.05
N ALA A 444 -11.56 21.84 27.04
CA ALA A 444 -12.68 21.08 27.58
C ALA A 444 -12.79 21.44 29.07
N ALA A 445 -13.92 22.03 29.44
CA ALA A 445 -14.25 22.42 30.82
C ALA A 445 -14.51 21.20 31.70
#